data_AF-A0A3N1V502-F1
#
_entry.id   AF-A0A3N1V502-F1
#
_cell.length_a   1.000
_cell.length_b   1.000
_cell.length_c   1.000
_cell.angle_alpha   90.00
_cell.angle_beta   90.00
_cell.angle_gamma   90.00
#
_symmetry.space_group_name_H-M   'P 1'
#
loop_
_entity.id
_entity.type
_entity.pdbx_description
1 polymer ?
#
loop_
_entity_poly.entity_id
_entity_poly.type
_entity_poly.pdbx_seq_one_letter_code
_entity_poly.pdbx_strand_id
1 'polypeptide(L)'
;MTEKPSTEEPAATPSTEPADPAPAASTSNPSADSLTADVQRGAEALLKLGASSPELARTLSRVIEAVALEAARTARFSRTLGKALSGPADTGQEQAVERRQRSSRRAKGLIDPFAVFAVSGEDGLRARLSALDLEQLRDIVAEHGMDHDRLAMKWKDPQRVLDRIVERVEARISKGSAFRSSTGSTPAGEE
;
A
#
# COMPACT_ATOMS: atom_id res chain seq x y z
N MET A 1 -59.51 -67.85 -8.90
CA MET A 1 -59.00 -69.18 -9.31
C MET A 1 -57.83 -68.88 -10.24
N THR A 2 -56.56 -69.16 -9.93
CA THR A 2 -56.01 -70.36 -9.26
C THR A 2 -54.59 -70.08 -8.75
N GLU A 3 -54.35 -70.48 -7.49
CA GLU A 3 -53.16 -71.00 -6.78
C GLU A 3 -51.77 -70.30 -6.68
N LYS A 4 -51.23 -70.40 -5.45
CA LYS A 4 -49.82 -70.22 -5.01
C LYS A 4 -48.96 -71.47 -5.37
N PRO A 5 -47.62 -71.51 -5.17
CA PRO A 5 -46.92 -71.68 -3.86
C PRO A 5 -45.70 -70.72 -3.70
N SER A 6 -45.25 -70.25 -2.53
CA SER A 6 -44.69 -70.87 -1.31
C SER A 6 -43.24 -71.39 -1.43
N THR A 7 -42.42 -70.99 -0.43
CA THR A 7 -41.12 -71.57 0.01
C THR A 7 -39.89 -71.01 -0.74
N GLU A 8 -38.85 -70.42 -0.14
CA GLU A 8 -38.05 -70.81 1.04
C GLU A 8 -37.20 -69.61 1.56
N GLU A 9 -37.21 -69.36 2.87
CA GLU A 9 -36.12 -68.73 3.66
C GLU A 9 -35.08 -69.85 3.97
N PRO A 10 -33.78 -69.64 4.28
CA PRO A 10 -33.37 -68.73 5.37
C PRO A 10 -31.93 -68.14 5.34
N ALA A 11 -31.73 -67.21 6.28
CA ALA A 11 -30.51 -66.97 7.08
C ALA A 11 -29.16 -66.66 6.39
N ALA A 12 -28.57 -65.50 6.73
CA ALA A 12 -27.49 -65.46 7.72
C ALA A 12 -26.78 -64.08 7.81
N THR A 13 -27.14 -63.33 8.86
CA THR A 13 -26.20 -62.69 9.82
C THR A 13 -25.33 -61.49 9.35
N PRO A 14 -24.60 -60.80 10.27
CA PRO A 14 -24.90 -59.43 10.68
C PRO A 14 -23.62 -58.55 10.58
N SER A 15 -23.57 -57.45 11.34
CA SER A 15 -22.38 -56.60 11.59
C SER A 15 -22.26 -55.37 10.69
N THR A 16 -22.96 -54.32 11.12
CA THR A 16 -22.51 -52.94 10.91
C THR A 16 -21.68 -52.56 12.15
N GLU A 17 -20.36 -52.71 12.03
CA GLU A 17 -19.34 -52.16 12.94
C GLU A 17 -18.94 -50.76 12.41
N PRO A 18 -18.53 -49.79 13.26
CA PRO A 18 -18.72 -48.38 13.02
C PRO A 18 -17.71 -47.81 12.02
N ALA A 19 -18.18 -46.90 11.19
CA ALA A 19 -17.37 -46.09 10.32
C ALA A 19 -16.37 -45.26 11.14
N ASP A 20 -15.10 -45.61 10.97
CA ASP A 20 -13.92 -44.80 11.22
C ASP A 20 -14.12 -43.40 10.59
N PRO A 21 -13.98 -42.28 11.34
CA PRO A 21 -13.98 -40.97 10.71
C PRO A 21 -12.66 -40.80 9.93
N ALA A 22 -12.77 -40.92 8.60
CA ALA A 22 -11.70 -40.61 7.67
C ALA A 22 -11.03 -39.26 8.02
N PRO A 23 -9.69 -39.17 7.89
CA PRO A 23 -8.94 -37.97 8.22
C PRO A 23 -9.41 -36.81 7.35
N ALA A 24 -9.82 -35.72 7.99
CA ALA A 24 -10.14 -34.46 7.32
C ALA A 24 -8.97 -34.04 6.43
N ALA A 25 -9.16 -34.19 5.12
CA ALA A 25 -8.23 -33.69 4.13
C ALA A 25 -8.07 -32.18 4.37
N SER A 26 -6.87 -31.79 4.78
CA SER A 26 -6.46 -30.40 4.90
C SER A 26 -6.51 -29.80 3.49
N THR A 27 -7.55 -29.03 3.20
CA THR A 27 -7.61 -28.14 2.05
C THR A 27 -6.61 -27.01 2.29
N SER A 28 -5.32 -27.28 2.07
CA SER A 28 -4.30 -26.24 2.11
C SER A 28 -4.53 -25.29 0.93
N ASN A 29 -4.57 -23.99 1.25
CA ASN A 29 -4.70 -22.96 0.25
C ASN A 29 -3.33 -22.78 -0.42
N PRO A 30 -3.16 -23.06 -1.73
CA PRO A 30 -1.85 -23.07 -2.38
C PRO A 30 -1.13 -21.71 -2.32
N SER A 31 -1.88 -20.61 -2.14
CA SER A 31 -1.32 -19.27 -1.94
C SER A 31 -0.76 -19.03 -0.53
N ALA A 32 -1.28 -19.73 0.49
CA ALA A 32 -0.74 -19.67 1.84
C ALA A 32 0.53 -20.51 1.96
N ASP A 33 0.58 -21.63 1.23
CA ASP A 33 1.75 -22.53 1.18
C ASP A 33 2.94 -21.84 0.50
N SER A 34 2.72 -21.09 -0.59
CA SER A 34 3.79 -20.33 -1.26
C SER A 34 4.34 -19.19 -0.40
N LEU A 35 3.48 -18.42 0.27
CA LEU A 35 3.91 -17.37 1.19
C LEU A 35 4.77 -17.93 2.33
N THR A 36 4.33 -19.05 2.91
CA THR A 36 5.07 -19.71 4.00
C THR A 36 6.45 -20.17 3.53
N ALA A 37 6.53 -20.75 2.33
CA ALA A 37 7.80 -21.17 1.72
C ALA A 37 8.75 -19.99 1.45
N ASP A 38 8.23 -18.84 1.01
CA ASP A 38 9.05 -17.65 0.76
C ASP A 38 9.58 -17.02 2.06
N VAL A 39 8.75 -16.96 3.11
CA VAL A 39 9.20 -16.52 4.44
C VAL A 39 10.29 -17.43 4.98
N GLN A 40 10.12 -18.74 4.85
CA GLN A 40 11.11 -19.73 5.29
C GLN A 40 12.44 -19.56 4.54
N ARG A 41 12.39 -19.39 3.21
CA ARG A 41 13.59 -19.15 2.39
C ARG A 41 14.34 -17.89 2.82
N GLY A 42 13.62 -16.82 3.15
CA GLY A 42 14.20 -15.58 3.67
C GLY A 42 14.88 -15.78 5.04
N ALA A 43 14.24 -16.51 5.95
CA ALA A 43 14.82 -16.84 7.25
C ALA A 43 16.09 -17.69 7.12
N GLU A 44 16.09 -18.70 6.26
CA GLU A 44 17.27 -19.55 6.00
C GLU A 44 18.43 -18.74 5.40
N ALA A 45 18.15 -17.79 4.51
CA ALA A 45 19.17 -16.89 3.96
C ALA A 45 19.82 -16.03 5.06
N LEU A 46 19.03 -15.51 6.01
CA LEU A 46 19.55 -14.76 7.16
C LEU A 46 20.38 -15.64 8.10
N LEU A 47 19.96 -16.89 8.33
CA LEU A 47 20.75 -17.86 9.12
C LEU A 47 22.08 -18.19 8.46
N LYS A 48 22.07 -18.44 7.13
CA LYS A 48 23.29 -18.67 6.34
C LYS A 48 24.22 -17.46 6.37
N LEU A 49 23.68 -16.25 6.29
CA LEU A 49 24.45 -15.01 6.46
C LEU A 49 25.04 -14.90 7.88
N GLY A 50 24.30 -15.32 8.91
CA GLY A 50 24.78 -15.32 10.29
C GLY A 50 26.02 -16.19 10.51
N ALA A 51 26.20 -17.24 9.72
CA ALA A 51 27.38 -18.10 9.78
C ALA A 51 28.67 -17.42 9.29
N SER A 52 28.56 -16.47 8.34
CA SER A 52 29.71 -15.70 7.83
C SER A 52 29.82 -14.29 8.42
N SER A 53 28.70 -13.70 8.86
CA SER A 53 28.61 -12.31 9.29
C SER A 53 27.47 -12.11 10.30
N PRO A 54 27.69 -12.44 11.59
CA PRO A 54 26.63 -12.46 12.62
C PRO A 54 26.06 -11.07 12.92
N GLU A 55 26.89 -10.02 12.96
CA GLU A 55 26.43 -8.66 13.22
C GLU A 55 25.55 -8.11 12.09
N LEU A 56 25.90 -8.37 10.84
CA LEU A 56 25.10 -7.96 9.68
C LEU A 56 23.75 -8.69 9.66
N ALA A 57 23.75 -9.99 9.92
CA ALA A 57 22.51 -10.77 9.99
C ALA A 57 21.57 -10.27 11.10
N ARG A 58 22.11 -9.91 12.27
CA ARG A 58 21.37 -9.30 13.38
C ARG A 58 20.81 -7.93 13.04
N THR A 59 21.59 -7.08 12.36
CA THR A 59 21.09 -5.76 11.95
C THR A 59 19.97 -5.89 10.92
N LEU A 60 20.14 -6.75 9.91
CA LEU A 60 19.11 -6.97 8.89
C LEU A 60 17.83 -7.55 9.46
N SER A 61 17.91 -8.51 10.38
CA SER A 61 16.72 -9.08 11.02
C SER A 61 15.93 -8.02 11.78
N ARG A 62 16.60 -7.14 12.54
CA ARG A 62 15.96 -6.01 13.25
C ARG A 62 15.28 -5.03 12.31
N VAL A 63 15.90 -4.73 11.16
CA VAL A 63 15.31 -3.84 10.15
C VAL A 63 14.05 -4.47 9.55
N ILE A 64 14.12 -5.74 9.14
CA ILE A 64 12.98 -6.46 8.55
C ILE A 64 11.83 -6.56 9.55
N GLU A 65 12.13 -6.88 10.81
CA GLU A 65 11.15 -6.92 11.90
C GLU A 65 10.45 -5.57 12.08
N ALA A 66 11.21 -4.48 12.21
CA ALA A 66 10.64 -3.14 12.37
C ALA A 66 9.74 -2.74 11.18
N VAL A 67 10.17 -3.05 9.95
CA VAL A 67 9.38 -2.78 8.74
C VAL A 67 8.09 -3.61 8.72
N ALA A 68 8.17 -4.89 9.07
CA ALA A 68 7.01 -5.77 9.11
C ALA A 68 5.99 -5.32 10.17
N LEU A 69 6.45 -4.95 11.37
CA LEU A 69 5.61 -4.43 12.44
C LEU A 69 4.91 -3.12 12.03
N GLU A 70 5.63 -2.20 11.38
CA GLU A 70 5.04 -0.95 10.91
C GLU A 70 4.04 -1.18 9.75
N ALA A 71 4.32 -2.13 8.87
CA ALA A 71 3.39 -2.52 7.80
C ALA A 71 2.11 -3.16 8.34
N ALA A 72 2.19 -3.95 9.40
CA ALA A 72 1.02 -4.50 10.08
C ALA A 72 0.21 -3.42 10.81
N ARG A 73 0.88 -2.40 11.37
CA ARG A 73 0.25 -1.31 12.13
C ARG A 73 -0.42 -0.26 11.24
N THR A 74 0.21 0.08 10.12
CA THR A 74 -0.17 1.23 9.30
C THR A 74 -0.48 0.83 7.85
N ALA A 75 -1.77 0.74 7.50
CA ALA A 75 -2.21 0.34 6.15
C ALA A 75 -1.73 1.26 5.01
N ARG A 76 -1.45 2.54 5.29
CA ARG A 76 -0.84 3.45 4.30
C ARG A 76 0.61 3.08 4.02
N PHE A 77 1.35 2.68 5.04
CA PHE A 77 2.76 2.29 4.94
C PHE A 77 2.88 1.00 4.13
N SER A 78 2.08 -0.03 4.42
CA SER A 78 2.10 -1.29 3.66
C SER A 78 1.82 -1.09 2.16
N ARG A 79 0.84 -0.27 1.79
CA ARG A 79 0.57 0.08 0.38
C ARG A 79 1.72 0.82 -0.29
N THR A 80 2.36 1.73 0.43
CA THR A 80 3.50 2.50 -0.10
C THR A 80 4.72 1.59 -0.27
N LEU A 81 4.96 0.71 0.70
CA LEU A 81 6.02 -0.28 0.69
C LEU A 81 5.85 -1.26 -0.48
N GLY A 82 4.65 -1.81 -0.69
CA GLY A 82 4.37 -2.69 -1.83
C GLY A 82 4.69 -2.02 -3.17
N LYS A 83 4.23 -0.77 -3.37
CA LYS A 83 4.54 0.01 -4.58
C LYS A 83 6.03 0.25 -4.78
N ALA A 84 6.76 0.52 -3.71
CA ALA A 84 8.20 0.76 -3.78
C ALA A 84 8.98 -0.52 -4.13
N LEU A 85 8.55 -1.68 -3.61
CA LEU A 85 9.23 -2.96 -3.81
C LEU A 85 8.94 -3.59 -5.18
N SER A 86 7.78 -3.34 -5.79
CA SER A 86 7.45 -3.84 -7.14
C SER A 86 8.19 -3.13 -8.28
N GLY A 87 8.86 -2.01 -8.01
CA GLY A 87 9.53 -1.20 -9.03
C GLY A 87 8.58 -0.66 -10.13
N PRO A 88 9.08 0.10 -11.12
CA PRO A 88 8.28 0.60 -12.24
C PRO A 88 7.94 -0.47 -13.31
N ALA A 89 8.26 -1.75 -13.08
CA ALA A 89 8.22 -2.79 -14.11
C ALA A 89 7.01 -3.73 -14.03
N ASP A 90 6.11 -3.59 -13.04
CA ASP A 90 4.98 -4.52 -12.87
C ASP A 90 3.61 -3.83 -12.79
N THR A 91 3.37 -2.88 -13.70
CA THR A 91 2.02 -2.37 -14.01
C THR A 91 1.30 -3.21 -15.08
N GLY A 92 1.76 -4.45 -15.33
CA GLY A 92 1.28 -5.31 -16.40
C GLY A 92 0.02 -6.12 -16.10
N GLN A 93 -0.44 -6.22 -14.84
CA GLN A 93 -1.59 -7.06 -14.49
C GLN A 93 -2.50 -6.40 -13.46
N GLU A 94 -3.16 -5.31 -13.86
CA GLU A 94 -4.38 -4.83 -13.18
C GLU A 94 -5.38 -4.28 -14.21
N GLN A 95 -5.57 -5.02 -15.31
CA GLN A 95 -6.81 -5.00 -16.07
C GLN A 95 -7.53 -6.32 -15.78
N ALA A 96 -8.57 -6.26 -14.93
CA ALA A 96 -9.69 -7.22 -14.82
C ALA A 96 -10.18 -7.44 -13.37
N VAL A 97 -10.31 -6.39 -12.55
CA VAL A 97 -11.34 -6.38 -11.50
C VAL A 97 -12.08 -5.04 -11.52
N GLU A 98 -12.70 -4.77 -12.66
CA GLU A 98 -13.71 -3.73 -12.76
C GLU A 98 -15.03 -4.27 -12.21
N ARG A 99 -15.39 -3.91 -10.97
CA ARG A 99 -16.74 -3.40 -10.62
C ARG A 99 -16.90 -3.18 -9.11
N ARG A 100 -17.31 -1.95 -8.80
CA ARG A 100 -17.67 -1.40 -7.47
C ARG A 100 -16.53 -0.83 -6.65
N GLN A 101 -15.83 0.15 -7.20
CA GLN A 101 -15.80 1.44 -6.50
C GLN A 101 -15.97 2.57 -7.51
N ARG A 102 -17.15 3.20 -7.48
CA ARG A 102 -17.31 4.56 -7.97
C ARG A 102 -16.45 5.46 -7.08
N SER A 103 -15.18 5.63 -7.40
CA SER A 103 -14.34 6.64 -6.77
C SER A 103 -13.54 7.33 -7.87
N SER A 104 -14.13 8.45 -8.32
CA SER A 104 -13.52 9.56 -9.04
C SER A 104 -12.28 9.26 -9.89
N ARG A 105 -12.51 9.08 -11.20
CA ARG A 105 -11.59 9.45 -12.27
C ARG A 105 -11.30 10.96 -12.22
N ARG A 106 -10.53 11.42 -11.25
CA ARG A 106 -9.89 12.74 -11.33
C ARG A 106 -8.55 12.55 -11.99
N ALA A 107 -8.27 13.37 -13.00
CA ALA A 107 -7.05 13.27 -13.77
C ALA A 107 -5.87 13.56 -12.84
N LYS A 108 -4.74 12.90 -13.09
CA LYS A 108 -3.48 13.17 -12.39
C LYS A 108 -3.17 14.67 -12.54
N GLY A 109 -2.89 15.37 -11.44
CA GLY A 109 -2.53 16.78 -11.46
C GLY A 109 -1.33 16.97 -12.39
N LEU A 110 -1.49 17.79 -13.42
CA LEU A 110 -0.48 18.00 -14.47
C LEU A 110 0.81 18.65 -13.95
N ILE A 111 0.78 19.22 -12.74
CA ILE A 111 1.84 20.04 -12.17
C ILE A 111 2.05 19.64 -10.70
N ASP A 112 3.30 19.40 -10.30
CA ASP A 112 3.70 19.33 -8.89
C ASP A 112 3.96 20.75 -8.36
N PRO A 113 3.11 21.27 -7.45
CA PRO A 113 3.25 22.63 -6.94
C PRO A 113 4.55 22.89 -6.18
N PHE A 114 5.10 21.86 -5.52
CA PHE A 114 6.34 22.00 -4.76
C PHE A 114 7.55 22.14 -5.68
N ALA A 115 7.58 21.35 -6.76
CA ALA A 115 8.63 21.42 -7.77
C ALA A 115 8.63 22.78 -8.48
N VAL A 116 7.44 23.30 -8.83
CA VAL A 116 7.32 24.63 -9.46
C VAL A 116 7.76 25.75 -8.51
N PHE A 117 7.32 25.71 -7.25
CA PHE A 117 7.70 26.72 -6.27
C PHE A 117 9.22 26.74 -6.02
N ALA A 118 9.88 25.57 -6.01
CA ALA A 118 11.33 25.50 -5.82
C ALA A 118 12.12 26.13 -6.97
N VAL A 119 11.59 26.11 -8.20
CA VAL A 119 12.27 26.64 -9.40
C VAL A 119 11.93 28.11 -9.64
N SER A 120 10.66 28.49 -9.46
CA SER A 120 10.12 29.76 -9.93
C SER A 120 9.49 30.62 -8.83
N GLY A 121 9.54 30.18 -7.57
CA GLY A 121 8.97 30.88 -6.44
C GLY A 121 7.44 30.99 -6.48
N GLU A 122 6.90 31.89 -5.66
CA GLU A 122 5.46 32.15 -5.57
C GLU A 122 4.88 32.65 -6.89
N ASP A 123 5.50 33.66 -7.50
CA ASP A 123 5.00 34.29 -8.72
C ASP A 123 4.91 33.30 -9.89
N GLY A 124 5.93 32.45 -10.03
CA GLY A 124 5.94 31.39 -11.04
C GLY A 124 4.92 30.29 -10.79
N LEU A 125 4.66 29.97 -9.52
CA LEU A 125 3.59 29.04 -9.15
C LEU A 125 2.21 29.63 -9.45
N ARG A 126 1.96 30.89 -9.07
CA ARG A 126 0.69 31.58 -9.33
C ARG A 126 0.42 31.70 -10.83
N ALA A 127 1.43 32.05 -11.63
CA ALA A 127 1.30 32.11 -13.09
C ALA A 127 0.91 30.75 -13.68
N ARG A 128 1.56 29.66 -13.27
CA ARG A 128 1.24 28.30 -13.76
C ARG A 128 -0.11 27.80 -13.30
N LEU A 129 -0.51 28.08 -12.06
CA LEU A 129 -1.84 27.71 -11.55
C LEU A 129 -2.96 28.54 -12.21
N SER A 130 -2.69 29.79 -12.58
CA SER A 130 -3.68 30.65 -13.27
C SER A 130 -4.02 30.17 -14.68
N ALA A 131 -3.14 29.37 -15.30
CA ALA A 131 -3.36 28.75 -16.61
C ALA A 131 -4.15 27.43 -16.53
N LEU A 132 -4.50 26.97 -15.33
CA LEU A 132 -5.24 25.72 -15.11
C LEU A 132 -6.72 25.98 -14.83
N ASP A 133 -7.54 25.02 -15.22
CA ASP A 133 -8.96 25.03 -14.92
C ASP A 133 -9.25 24.69 -13.46
N LEU A 134 -10.41 25.12 -12.98
CA LEU A 134 -10.84 24.90 -11.59
C LEU A 134 -10.83 23.41 -11.20
N GLU A 135 -11.22 22.52 -12.13
CA GLU A 135 -11.19 21.08 -11.91
C GLU A 135 -9.75 20.58 -11.71
N GLN A 136 -8.80 21.06 -12.53
CA GLN A 136 -7.38 20.72 -12.42
C GLN A 136 -6.77 21.27 -11.12
N LEU A 137 -7.17 22.46 -10.68
CA LEU A 137 -6.76 23.02 -9.38
C LEU A 137 -7.25 22.15 -8.22
N ARG A 138 -8.49 21.64 -8.28
CA ARG A 138 -9.00 20.70 -7.27
C ARG A 138 -8.28 19.36 -7.32
N ASP A 139 -7.93 18.88 -8.50
CA ASP A 139 -7.18 17.63 -8.66
C ASP A 139 -5.82 17.71 -7.98
N ILE A 140 -5.08 18.80 -8.18
CA ILE A 140 -3.81 19.09 -7.50
C ILE A 140 -3.99 19.11 -5.97
N VAL A 141 -5.03 19.77 -5.48
CA VAL A 141 -5.32 19.84 -4.04
C VAL A 141 -5.61 18.46 -3.44
N ALA A 142 -6.34 17.60 -4.17
CA ALA A 142 -6.65 16.25 -3.74
C ALA A 142 -5.41 15.33 -3.77
N GLU A 143 -4.59 15.43 -4.81
CA GLU A 143 -3.39 14.60 -4.99
C GLU A 143 -2.33 14.90 -3.91
N HIS A 144 -2.08 16.18 -3.62
CA HIS A 144 -1.07 16.59 -2.63
C HIS A 144 -1.60 16.69 -1.19
N GLY A 145 -2.89 16.38 -0.97
CA GLY A 145 -3.52 16.41 0.35
C GLY A 145 -3.46 17.79 1.00
N MET A 146 -3.66 18.85 0.21
CA MET A 146 -3.58 20.26 0.66
C MET A 146 -4.87 20.76 1.32
N ASP A 147 -5.92 19.94 1.35
CA ASP A 147 -7.24 20.27 1.88
C ASP A 147 -7.64 19.36 3.03
N HIS A 148 -7.08 19.63 4.21
CA HIS A 148 -7.43 18.92 5.45
C HIS A 148 -8.89 19.16 5.87
N ASP A 149 -9.48 20.29 5.48
CA ASP A 149 -10.83 20.71 5.86
C ASP A 149 -11.91 20.35 4.81
N ARG A 150 -11.51 19.74 3.69
CA ARG A 150 -12.36 19.44 2.52
C ARG A 150 -13.10 20.66 1.94
N LEU A 151 -12.59 21.87 2.18
CA LEU A 151 -13.23 23.12 1.79
C LEU A 151 -12.91 23.50 0.34
N ALA A 152 -11.72 23.20 -0.15
CA ALA A 152 -11.31 23.52 -1.53
C ALA A 152 -12.19 22.81 -2.57
N MET A 153 -12.70 21.62 -2.22
CA MET A 153 -13.66 20.88 -3.05
C MET A 153 -15.02 21.58 -3.18
N LYS A 154 -15.38 22.44 -2.23
CA LYS A 154 -16.68 23.14 -2.17
C LYS A 154 -16.62 24.54 -2.79
N TRP A 155 -15.43 25.08 -3.06
CA TRP A 155 -15.26 26.42 -3.59
C TRP A 155 -15.49 26.45 -5.09
N LYS A 156 -16.35 27.36 -5.55
CA LYS A 156 -16.65 27.63 -6.97
C LYS A 156 -15.71 28.66 -7.57
N ASP A 157 -14.93 29.35 -6.74
CA ASP A 157 -14.01 30.39 -7.15
C ASP A 157 -12.61 29.80 -7.38
N PRO A 158 -12.07 29.87 -8.61
CA PRO A 158 -10.75 29.32 -8.92
C PRO A 158 -9.62 30.09 -8.23
N GLN A 159 -9.74 31.41 -8.05
CA GLN A 159 -8.71 32.22 -7.38
C GLN A 159 -8.55 31.80 -5.92
N ARG A 160 -9.67 31.55 -5.25
CA ARG A 160 -9.66 31.08 -3.86
C ARG A 160 -8.99 29.72 -3.69
N VAL A 161 -9.14 28.82 -4.66
CA VAL A 161 -8.45 27.51 -4.65
C VAL A 161 -6.95 27.70 -4.91
N LEU A 162 -6.59 28.60 -5.83
CA LEU A 162 -5.20 28.95 -6.14
C LEU A 162 -4.48 29.49 -4.91
N ASP A 163 -5.04 30.51 -4.25
CA ASP A 163 -4.44 31.13 -3.07
C ASP A 163 -4.19 30.10 -1.96
N ARG A 164 -5.12 29.16 -1.78
CA ARG A 164 -4.97 28.06 -0.82
C ARG A 164 -3.82 27.12 -1.18
N ILE A 165 -3.61 26.81 -2.47
CA ILE A 165 -2.48 25.97 -2.90
C ILE A 165 -1.17 26.70 -2.56
N VAL A 166 -1.06 27.98 -2.92
CA VAL A 166 0.14 28.80 -2.67
C VAL A 166 0.45 28.88 -1.18
N GLU A 167 -0.53 29.27 -0.35
CA GLU A 167 -0.41 29.35 1.12
C GLU A 167 0.10 28.02 1.73
N ARG A 168 -0.42 26.88 1.26
CA ARG A 168 -0.04 25.56 1.78
C ARG A 168 1.35 25.13 1.35
N VAL A 169 1.74 25.45 0.13
CA VAL A 169 3.08 25.18 -0.39
C VAL A 169 4.11 25.99 0.40
N GLU A 170 3.87 27.28 0.57
CA GLU A 170 4.73 28.17 1.35
C GLU A 170 4.85 27.71 2.81
N ALA A 171 3.73 27.45 3.49
CA ALA A 171 3.73 26.99 4.87
C ALA A 171 4.48 25.66 5.07
N ARG A 172 4.46 24.77 4.08
CA ARG A 172 5.17 23.48 4.15
C ARG A 172 6.66 23.64 3.83
N ILE A 173 7.03 24.53 2.91
CA ILE A 173 8.43 24.81 2.56
C ILE A 173 9.12 25.60 3.66
N SER A 174 8.49 26.63 4.23
CA SER A 174 9.04 27.42 5.35
C SER A 174 9.33 26.55 6.57
N LYS A 175 8.44 25.59 6.89
CA LYS A 175 8.72 24.57 7.92
C LYS A 175 9.94 23.73 7.57
N GLY A 176 10.07 23.28 6.32
CA GLY A 176 11.23 22.52 5.86
C GLY A 176 12.54 23.33 5.84
N SER A 177 12.47 24.64 5.61
CA SER A 177 13.62 25.55 5.61
C SER A 177 14.22 25.70 7.01
N ALA A 178 13.37 25.80 8.04
CA ALA A 178 13.81 25.91 9.43
C ALA A 178 14.65 24.71 9.92
N PHE A 179 14.49 23.52 9.33
CA PHE A 179 15.31 22.35 9.64
C PHE A 179 16.61 22.27 8.83
N ARG A 180 16.75 23.05 7.76
CA ARG A 180 17.96 23.09 6.92
C ARG A 180 18.97 24.15 7.38
N SER A 181 18.51 25.21 8.03
CA SER A 181 19.38 26.27 8.56
C SER A 181 20.18 25.85 9.82
N SER A 182 19.77 24.80 10.53
CA SER A 182 20.49 24.30 11.72
C SER A 182 21.73 23.47 11.41
N THR A 183 21.99 23.12 10.14
CA THR A 183 23.11 22.25 9.74
C THR A 183 24.22 23.03 9.01
N GLY A 184 24.15 24.37 8.98
CA GLY A 184 25.06 25.23 8.22
C GLY A 184 25.89 26.23 9.02
N SER A 185 25.71 26.37 10.33
CA SER A 185 26.64 27.16 11.16
C SER A 185 27.79 26.28 11.66
N THR A 186 28.70 25.93 10.75
CA THR A 186 30.10 25.70 11.13
C THR A 186 30.73 27.09 11.22
N PRO A 187 31.09 27.59 12.41
CA PRO A 187 31.93 28.78 12.51
C PRO A 187 33.32 28.38 11.99
N ALA A 188 33.52 28.60 10.69
CA ALA A 188 34.82 28.51 10.05
C ALA A 188 35.53 29.85 10.22
N GLY A 189 36.50 29.87 11.14
CA GLY A 189 37.67 30.76 11.07
C GLY A 189 37.64 32.04 11.92
N GLU A 190 38.87 32.44 12.28
CA GLU A 190 39.34 33.65 12.98
C GLU A 190 39.45 33.47 14.51
N GLU A 191 40.62 33.34 15.15
CA GLU A 191 42.06 33.42 14.79
C GLU A 191 42.90 32.50 15.69
#